data_AF-A0A5M3WG94-F1
#
_entry.id   AF-A0A5M3WG94-F1
#
_cell.length_a   1.000
_cell.length_b   1.000
_cell.length_c   1.000
_cell.angle_alpha   90.00
_cell.angle_beta   90.00
_cell.angle_gamma   90.00
#
_symmetry.space_group_name_H-M   'P 1'
#
loop_
_entity.id
_entity.type
_entity.pdbx_description
1 polymer ?
#
loop_
_entity_poly.entity_id
_entity_poly.type
_entity_poly.pdbx_seq_one_letter_code
_entity_poly.pdbx_strand_id
1 'polypeptide(L)'
;MIGGSTRTDGQELYIFVTSARPDPYVNVLAHVLRTRPISSVHYISIREHGYSAEQVNDRLISITAGIHAYLHSLRDRLAADDKPAAAVYEKCLDKLDSISTSNEVIPWVELDEKLKIFSTTGSSIFDVTSLKKNLLVDVVSLLLSRGCIRVYNFELLKSPNYDESDLIHALDESEFTYRSLGDSRHVEIARKRMLANFLTLRQLSFVTAGVALSVLVIQAFFGSTWLQTFVTVLGTATSIAGFLFFIIRNAK
;
A
#
# COMPACT_ATOMS: atom_id res chain seq x y z
N MET A 1 -28.96 27.98 0.96
CA MET A 1 -28.53 26.98 -0.04
C MET A 1 -27.03 26.79 0.12
N ILE A 2 -26.63 25.78 0.89
CA ILE A 2 -25.22 25.42 1.06
C ILE A 2 -24.91 24.42 -0.04
N GLY A 3 -24.10 24.85 -1.01
CA GLY A 3 -23.61 23.98 -2.07
C GLY A 3 -22.68 22.93 -1.48
N GLY A 4 -23.22 21.73 -1.25
CA GLY A 4 -22.42 20.54 -1.03
C GLY A 4 -21.68 20.22 -2.32
N SER A 5 -20.40 20.58 -2.37
CA SER A 5 -19.47 20.02 -3.34
C SER A 5 -19.38 18.53 -3.07
N THR A 6 -20.10 17.74 -3.86
CA THR A 6 -19.90 16.29 -3.94
C THR A 6 -18.53 16.09 -4.56
N ARG A 7 -17.50 16.04 -3.71
CA ARG A 7 -16.18 15.52 -4.05
C ARG A 7 -16.42 14.10 -4.56
N THR A 8 -16.32 13.88 -5.85
CA THR A 8 -16.26 12.53 -6.40
C THR A 8 -14.98 11.93 -5.83
N ASP A 9 -15.11 11.10 -4.79
CA ASP A 9 -14.00 10.39 -4.13
C ASP A 9 -13.38 9.42 -5.12
N GLY A 10 -12.51 9.95 -5.98
CA GLY A 10 -11.67 9.16 -6.86
C GLY A 10 -10.65 8.37 -6.06
N GLN A 11 -10.21 7.28 -6.67
CA GLN A 11 -9.18 6.41 -6.11
C GLN A 11 -7.80 6.96 -6.47
N GLU A 12 -6.85 6.77 -5.57
CA GLU A 12 -5.46 7.19 -5.77
C GLU A 12 -4.65 5.96 -6.21
N LEU A 13 -3.90 6.09 -7.32
CA LEU A 13 -3.04 5.02 -7.83
C LEU A 13 -1.57 5.31 -7.48
N TYR A 14 -0.97 4.45 -6.66
CA TYR A 14 0.43 4.51 -6.27
C TYR A 14 1.22 3.46 -7.06
N ILE A 15 2.03 3.89 -8.02
CA ILE A 15 2.82 3.00 -8.87
C ILE A 15 4.25 2.99 -8.37
N PHE A 16 4.73 1.84 -7.89
CA PHE A 16 6.15 1.71 -7.54
C PHE A 16 7.00 1.62 -8.80
N VAL A 17 8.05 2.45 -8.88
CA VAL A 17 8.92 2.62 -10.04
C VAL A 17 10.32 2.12 -9.71
N THR A 18 10.75 1.02 -10.33
CA THR A 18 12.14 0.55 -10.21
C THR A 18 12.78 0.15 -11.54
N SER A 19 11.98 -0.32 -12.51
CA SER A 19 12.45 -0.63 -13.86
C SER A 19 12.54 0.64 -14.72
N ALA A 20 13.54 0.71 -15.60
CA ALA A 20 13.60 1.76 -16.63
C ALA A 20 12.75 1.43 -17.88
N ARG A 21 12.27 0.18 -18.01
CA ARG A 21 11.42 -0.22 -19.14
C ARG A 21 10.01 0.34 -18.95
N PRO A 22 9.43 1.03 -19.95
CA PRO A 22 8.13 1.68 -19.81
C PRO A 22 6.95 0.69 -19.86
N ASP A 23 7.11 -0.46 -20.51
CA ASP A 23 6.04 -1.43 -20.83
C ASP A 23 5.16 -1.81 -19.63
N PRO A 24 5.72 -2.19 -18.45
CA PRO A 24 4.89 -2.57 -17.30
C PRO A 24 4.02 -1.42 -16.80
N TYR A 25 4.54 -0.19 -16.82
CA TYR A 25 3.79 0.98 -16.38
C TYR A 25 2.69 1.35 -17.37
N VAL A 26 2.97 1.25 -18.67
CA VAL A 26 1.99 1.51 -19.72
C VAL A 26 0.82 0.54 -19.62
N ASN A 27 1.08 -0.75 -19.42
CA ASN A 27 0.03 -1.75 -19.22
C ASN A 27 -0.83 -1.44 -18.00
N VAL A 28 -0.21 -1.11 -16.87
CA VAL A 28 -0.92 -0.73 -15.63
C VAL A 28 -1.76 0.51 -15.84
N LEU A 29 -1.19 1.59 -16.38
CA LEU A 29 -1.89 2.86 -16.59
C LEU A 29 -3.09 2.68 -17.52
N ALA A 30 -2.88 2.09 -18.70
CA ALA A 30 -3.94 1.89 -19.67
C ALA A 30 -5.03 0.94 -19.14
N HIS A 31 -4.68 -0.07 -18.34
CA HIS A 31 -5.67 -0.95 -17.70
C HIS A 31 -6.47 -0.21 -16.62
N VAL A 32 -5.77 0.39 -15.65
CA VAL A 32 -6.36 0.89 -14.42
C VAL A 32 -7.15 2.16 -14.67
N LEU A 33 -6.65 3.07 -15.52
CA LEU A 33 -7.36 4.30 -15.87
C LEU A 33 -8.62 4.04 -16.69
N ARG A 34 -8.67 2.93 -17.44
CA ARG A 34 -9.86 2.48 -18.17
C ARG A 34 -10.92 1.86 -17.25
N THR A 35 -10.49 1.15 -16.21
CA THR A 35 -11.36 0.27 -15.42
C THR A 35 -11.74 0.84 -14.05
N ARG A 36 -11.05 1.88 -13.58
CA ARG A 36 -11.25 2.43 -12.23
C ARG A 36 -11.37 3.95 -12.23
N PRO A 37 -12.16 4.54 -11.33
CA PRO A 37 -12.29 5.99 -11.21
C PRO A 37 -11.08 6.58 -10.49
N ILE A 38 -9.93 6.65 -11.17
CA ILE A 38 -8.71 7.24 -10.61
C ILE A 38 -8.79 8.77 -10.65
N SER A 39 -8.42 9.43 -9.54
CA SER A 39 -8.29 10.89 -9.41
C SER A 39 -6.85 11.38 -9.35
N SER A 40 -5.91 10.51 -9.01
CA SER A 40 -4.49 10.85 -8.95
C SER A 40 -3.60 9.64 -9.21
N VAL A 41 -2.42 9.89 -9.80
CA VAL A 41 -1.36 8.91 -10.00
C VAL A 41 -0.09 9.40 -9.30
N HIS A 42 0.44 8.59 -8.41
CA HIS A 42 1.67 8.85 -7.67
C HIS A 42 2.73 7.83 -8.10
N TYR A 43 3.79 8.30 -8.74
CA TYR A 43 4.95 7.48 -9.06
C TYR A 43 5.90 7.47 -7.87
N ILE A 44 6.09 6.29 -7.28
CA ILE A 44 6.83 6.12 -6.03
C ILE A 44 8.15 5.41 -6.31
N SER A 45 9.26 6.09 -6.01
CA SER A 45 10.58 5.47 -5.98
C SER A 45 11.05 5.28 -4.55
N ILE A 46 11.66 4.13 -4.27
CA ILE A 46 12.19 3.81 -2.94
C ILE A 46 13.71 3.99 -2.98
N ARG A 47 14.21 4.90 -2.15
CA ARG A 47 15.64 5.16 -2.00
C ARG A 47 16.25 4.20 -0.97
N GLU A 48 17.01 3.24 -1.48
CA GLU A 48 17.84 2.33 -0.68
C GLU A 48 19.15 2.99 -0.23
N HIS A 49 19.84 2.35 0.72
CA HIS A 49 21.13 2.81 1.22
C HIS A 49 22.16 2.98 0.09
N GLY A 50 22.92 4.08 0.15
CA GLY A 50 24.02 4.35 -0.79
C GLY A 50 23.66 5.23 -1.99
N TYR A 51 22.38 5.57 -2.19
CA TYR A 51 21.96 6.52 -3.24
C TYR A 51 21.60 7.89 -2.66
N SER A 52 21.99 8.97 -3.36
CA SER A 52 21.54 10.31 -3.00
C SER A 52 20.06 10.50 -3.35
N ALA A 53 19.36 11.39 -2.62
CA ALA A 53 17.96 11.69 -2.92
C ALA A 53 17.80 12.28 -4.33
N GLU A 54 18.74 13.14 -4.73
CA GLU A 54 18.78 13.78 -6.04
C GLU A 54 18.92 12.74 -7.17
N GLN A 55 19.86 11.79 -7.07
CA GLN A 55 20.03 10.74 -8.08
C GLN A 55 18.78 9.89 -8.28
N VAL A 56 18.11 9.52 -7.18
CA VAL A 56 16.88 8.71 -7.26
C VAL A 56 15.72 9.54 -7.81
N ASN A 57 15.65 10.82 -7.48
CA ASN A 57 14.66 11.74 -8.01
C ASN A 57 14.84 11.99 -9.51
N ASP A 58 16.06 12.26 -9.97
CA ASP A 58 16.37 12.46 -11.39
C ASP A 58 16.05 11.21 -12.20
N ARG A 59 16.39 10.03 -11.67
CA ARG A 59 16.01 8.75 -12.27
C ARG A 59 14.49 8.59 -12.35
N LEU A 60 13.75 8.91 -11.28
CA LEU A 60 12.29 8.82 -11.27
C LEU A 60 11.67 9.79 -12.30
N ILE A 61 12.16 11.02 -12.38
CA ILE A 61 11.73 12.01 -13.38
C ILE A 61 12.02 11.50 -14.79
N SER A 62 13.21 10.96 -15.04
CA SER A 62 13.59 10.41 -16.34
C SER A 62 12.71 9.22 -16.74
N ILE A 63 12.42 8.29 -15.82
CA ILE A 63 11.55 7.14 -16.09
C ILE A 63 10.13 7.60 -16.36
N THR A 64 9.58 8.51 -15.55
CA THR A 64 8.22 9.03 -15.76
C THR A 64 8.09 9.77 -17.07
N ALA A 65 9.04 10.63 -17.42
CA ALA A 65 9.10 11.24 -18.75
C ALA A 65 9.16 10.19 -19.87
N GLY A 66 9.94 9.12 -19.69
CA GLY A 66 10.02 8.00 -20.63
C GLY A 66 8.70 7.25 -20.80
N ILE A 67 7.94 7.03 -19.72
CA ILE A 67 6.60 6.42 -19.77
C ILE A 67 5.65 7.30 -20.59
N HIS A 68 5.60 8.60 -20.31
CA HIS A 68 4.74 9.53 -21.03
C HIS A 68 5.12 9.64 -22.52
N ALA A 69 6.41 9.74 -22.83
CA ALA A 69 6.90 9.75 -24.21
C ALA A 69 6.54 8.45 -24.95
N TYR A 70 6.63 7.30 -24.27
CA TYR A 70 6.27 6.02 -24.87
C TYR A 70 4.76 5.89 -25.11
N LEU A 71 3.91 6.38 -24.21
CA LEU A 71 2.45 6.45 -24.44
C LEU A 71 2.10 7.30 -25.67
N HIS A 72 2.72 8.47 -25.83
CA HIS A 72 2.53 9.30 -27.03
C HIS A 72 3.02 8.59 -28.30
N SER A 73 4.21 7.98 -28.26
CA SER A 73 4.75 7.22 -29.37
C SER A 73 3.85 6.05 -29.79
N LEU A 74 3.29 5.31 -28.83
CA LEU A 74 2.35 4.23 -29.11
C LEU A 74 1.06 4.76 -29.75
N ARG A 75 0.46 5.82 -29.18
CA ARG A 75 -0.71 6.48 -29.78
C ARG A 75 -0.44 6.90 -31.22
N ASP A 76 0.66 7.60 -31.46
CA ASP A 76 0.94 8.21 -32.77
C ASP A 76 1.26 7.15 -33.84
N ARG A 77 2.05 6.12 -33.49
CA ARG A 77 2.35 5.03 -34.42
C ARG A 77 1.11 4.20 -34.73
N LEU A 78 0.36 3.82 -33.71
CA LEU A 78 -0.85 2.99 -33.90
C LEU A 78 -1.97 3.78 -34.59
N ALA A 79 -2.02 5.12 -34.50
CA ALA A 79 -3.05 5.90 -35.19
C ALA A 79 -3.04 5.70 -36.73
N ALA A 80 -1.88 5.37 -37.30
CA ALA A 80 -1.73 5.07 -38.71
C ALA A 80 -2.14 3.62 -39.05
N ASP A 81 -1.77 2.67 -38.20
CA ASP A 81 -1.84 1.23 -38.51
C ASP A 81 -3.04 0.51 -37.87
N ASP A 82 -3.42 0.89 -36.65
CA ASP A 82 -4.48 0.28 -35.83
C ASP A 82 -5.18 1.33 -34.93
N LYS A 83 -6.21 1.98 -35.49
CA LYS A 83 -6.98 3.01 -34.78
C LYS A 83 -7.61 2.53 -33.47
N PRO A 84 -8.24 1.34 -33.40
CA PRO A 84 -8.71 0.78 -32.13
C PRO A 84 -7.62 0.69 -31.07
N ALA A 85 -6.43 0.20 -31.42
CA ALA A 85 -5.30 0.12 -30.49
C ALA A 85 -4.81 1.51 -30.05
N ALA A 86 -4.72 2.46 -30.98
CA ALA A 86 -4.36 3.86 -30.69
C ALA A 86 -5.33 4.51 -29.69
N ALA A 87 -6.64 4.24 -29.82
CA ALA A 87 -7.67 4.77 -28.96
C ALA A 87 -7.54 4.33 -27.48
N VAL A 88 -6.87 3.19 -27.22
CA VAL A 88 -6.54 2.77 -25.84
C VAL A 88 -5.59 3.78 -25.19
N TYR A 89 -4.57 4.20 -25.93
CA TYR A 89 -3.54 5.12 -25.46
C TYR A 89 -4.00 6.57 -25.46
N GLU A 90 -4.80 6.98 -26.43
CA GLU A 90 -5.45 8.29 -26.45
C GLU A 90 -6.29 8.50 -25.18
N LYS A 91 -7.19 7.56 -24.86
CA LYS A 91 -8.00 7.63 -23.63
C LYS A 91 -7.17 7.60 -22.35
N CYS A 92 -6.06 6.85 -22.35
CA CYS A 92 -5.13 6.82 -21.24
C CYS A 92 -4.49 8.19 -21.00
N LEU A 93 -3.99 8.82 -22.07
CA LEU A 93 -3.39 10.16 -22.04
C LEU A 93 -4.42 11.23 -21.64
N ASP A 94 -5.60 11.25 -22.25
CA ASP A 94 -6.68 12.18 -21.88
C ASP A 94 -7.03 12.07 -20.39
N LYS A 95 -7.06 10.83 -19.88
CA LYS A 95 -7.33 10.60 -18.47
C LYS A 95 -6.18 11.10 -17.60
N LEU A 96 -4.93 10.84 -17.97
CA LEU A 96 -3.74 11.35 -17.27
C LEU A 96 -3.71 12.89 -17.22
N ASP A 97 -4.05 13.55 -18.32
CA ASP A 97 -4.09 15.02 -18.42
C ASP A 97 -5.22 15.62 -17.56
N SER A 98 -6.27 14.85 -17.28
CA SER A 98 -7.41 15.27 -16.46
C SER A 98 -7.23 15.05 -14.94
N ILE A 99 -6.16 14.37 -14.51
CA ILE A 99 -5.92 13.99 -13.11
C ILE A 99 -4.59 14.52 -12.59
N SER A 100 -4.40 14.53 -11.27
CA SER A 100 -3.11 14.92 -10.71
C SER A 100 -2.07 13.79 -10.86
N THR A 101 -0.87 14.16 -11.29
CA THR A 101 0.28 13.26 -11.35
C THR A 101 1.41 13.81 -10.48
N SER A 102 2.10 12.96 -9.73
CA SER A 102 3.21 13.39 -8.88
C SER A 102 4.29 12.31 -8.75
N ASN A 103 5.51 12.75 -8.54
CA ASN A 103 6.66 11.89 -8.27
C ASN A 103 7.04 12.02 -6.79
N GLU A 104 7.24 10.89 -6.11
CA GLU A 104 7.68 10.88 -4.72
C GLU A 104 8.83 9.88 -4.53
N VAL A 105 9.90 10.36 -3.90
CA VAL A 105 11.04 9.53 -3.49
C VAL A 105 10.95 9.30 -1.98
N ILE A 106 10.85 8.04 -1.59
CA ILE A 106 10.70 7.64 -0.19
C ILE A 106 12.00 7.00 0.29
N PRO A 107 12.66 7.56 1.31
CA PRO A 107 13.76 6.88 1.98
C PRO A 107 13.29 5.54 2.55
N TRP A 108 14.09 4.47 2.39
CA TRP A 108 13.76 3.14 2.90
C TRP A 108 13.34 3.14 4.38
N VAL A 109 14.06 3.92 5.20
CA VAL A 109 13.82 4.06 6.64
C VAL A 109 12.47 4.72 6.99
N GLU A 110 11.88 5.47 6.05
CA GLU A 110 10.60 6.16 6.20
C GLU A 110 9.45 5.41 5.49
N LEU A 111 9.75 4.30 4.80
CA LEU A 111 8.78 3.58 3.98
C LEU A 111 7.54 3.19 4.79
N ASP A 112 7.75 2.65 5.98
CA ASP A 112 6.68 2.23 6.87
C ASP A 112 5.70 3.36 7.22
N GLU A 113 6.23 4.54 7.55
CA GLU A 113 5.44 5.72 7.89
C GLU A 113 4.69 6.27 6.67
N LYS A 114 5.35 6.36 5.51
CA LYS A 114 4.74 6.85 4.28
C LYS A 114 3.61 5.96 3.79
N LEU A 115 3.80 4.63 3.80
CA LEU A 115 2.75 3.68 3.43
C LEU A 115 1.54 3.77 4.37
N LYS A 116 1.74 4.10 5.65
CA LYS A 116 0.65 4.38 6.58
C LYS A 116 -0.17 5.59 6.14
N ILE A 117 0.50 6.70 5.77
CA ILE A 117 -0.16 7.92 5.31
C ILE A 117 -0.99 7.61 4.06
N PHE A 118 -0.39 6.97 3.06
CA PHE A 118 -1.07 6.65 1.80
C PHE A 118 -2.25 5.70 1.97
N SER A 119 -2.21 4.79 2.95
CA SER A 119 -3.29 3.82 3.16
C SER A 119 -4.44 4.35 4.02
N THR A 120 -4.32 5.53 4.62
CA THR A 120 -5.29 6.06 5.60
C THR A 120 -6.65 6.40 4.98
N THR A 121 -6.70 6.77 3.70
CA THR A 121 -7.92 7.17 2.99
C THR A 121 -8.79 5.98 2.56
N GLY A 122 -8.26 4.75 2.57
CA GLY A 122 -8.97 3.53 2.13
C GLY A 122 -9.26 3.44 0.62
N SER A 123 -9.06 4.52 -0.13
CA SER A 123 -9.29 4.60 -1.57
C SER A 123 -8.03 4.32 -2.42
N SER A 124 -6.89 4.06 -1.78
CA SER A 124 -5.59 3.85 -2.42
C SER A 124 -5.44 2.47 -3.06
N ILE A 125 -4.86 2.46 -4.26
CA ILE A 125 -4.44 1.28 -5.02
C ILE A 125 -2.93 1.32 -5.13
N PHE A 126 -2.25 0.23 -4.77
CA PHE A 126 -0.81 0.12 -4.88
C PHE A 126 -0.45 -0.85 -6.00
N ASP A 127 0.25 -0.38 -7.02
CA ASP A 127 0.78 -1.19 -8.09
C ASP A 127 2.24 -1.54 -7.83
N VAL A 128 2.53 -2.84 -7.74
CA VAL A 128 3.88 -3.36 -7.49
C VAL A 128 4.47 -4.06 -8.72
N THR A 129 3.90 -3.86 -9.91
CA THR A 129 4.24 -4.59 -11.13
C THR A 129 5.71 -4.45 -11.50
N SER A 130 6.25 -3.23 -11.42
CA SER A 130 7.64 -2.96 -11.78
C SER A 130 8.62 -3.15 -10.61
N LEU A 131 8.13 -3.47 -9.42
CA LEU A 131 8.90 -3.42 -8.18
C LEU A 131 9.90 -4.59 -8.14
N LYS A 132 11.18 -4.27 -7.92
CA LYS A 132 12.21 -5.30 -7.83
C LYS A 132 11.98 -6.27 -6.66
N LYS A 133 12.42 -7.52 -6.83
CA LYS A 133 12.11 -8.64 -5.93
C LYS A 133 12.41 -8.38 -4.45
N ASN A 134 13.53 -7.72 -4.13
CA ASN A 134 13.90 -7.45 -2.75
C ASN A 134 12.97 -6.42 -2.08
N LEU A 135 12.48 -5.42 -2.82
CA LEU A 135 11.53 -4.45 -2.29
C LEU A 135 10.09 -4.97 -2.29
N LEU A 136 9.76 -5.88 -3.20
CA LEU A 136 8.42 -6.44 -3.34
C LEU A 136 7.93 -7.08 -2.05
N VAL A 137 8.76 -7.92 -1.43
CA VAL A 137 8.41 -8.62 -0.19
C VAL A 137 8.11 -7.62 0.92
N ASP A 138 8.96 -6.62 1.08
CA ASP A 138 8.85 -5.64 2.16
C ASP A 138 7.64 -4.72 1.95
N VAL A 139 7.49 -4.11 0.76
CA VAL A 139 6.36 -3.22 0.46
C VAL A 139 5.02 -3.95 0.63
N VAL A 140 4.88 -5.15 0.07
CA VAL A 140 3.65 -5.93 0.19
C VAL A 140 3.38 -6.29 1.64
N SER A 141 4.39 -6.73 2.39
CA SER A 141 4.24 -7.08 3.81
C SER A 141 3.82 -5.89 4.67
N LEU A 142 4.40 -4.71 4.42
CA LEU A 142 4.07 -3.47 5.14
C LEU A 142 2.65 -2.95 4.83
N LEU A 143 2.20 -3.08 3.57
CA LEU A 143 0.84 -2.73 3.17
C LEU A 143 -0.19 -3.69 3.79
N LEU A 144 0.06 -5.00 3.71
CA LEU A 144 -0.84 -6.01 4.24
C LEU A 144 -0.95 -5.97 5.77
N SER A 145 0.15 -5.71 6.48
CA SER A 145 0.14 -5.58 7.95
C SER A 145 -0.71 -4.39 8.43
N ARG A 146 -0.90 -3.38 7.58
CA ARG A 146 -1.80 -2.23 7.79
C ARG A 146 -3.24 -2.50 7.38
N GLY A 147 -3.55 -3.69 6.88
CA GLY A 147 -4.86 -4.02 6.35
C GLY A 147 -5.13 -3.45 4.95
N CYS A 148 -4.11 -2.91 4.27
CA CYS A 148 -4.24 -2.51 2.87
C CYS A 148 -4.16 -3.74 1.97
N ILE A 149 -5.32 -4.18 1.46
CA ILE A 149 -5.43 -5.35 0.58
C ILE A 149 -5.38 -4.99 -0.91
N ARG A 150 -5.45 -3.70 -1.24
CA ARG A 150 -5.54 -3.17 -2.60
C ARG A 150 -4.15 -3.04 -3.24
N VAL A 151 -3.39 -4.13 -3.16
CA VAL A 151 -2.04 -4.26 -3.71
C VAL A 151 -2.12 -5.16 -4.92
N TYR A 152 -1.72 -4.66 -6.09
CA TYR A 152 -1.95 -5.31 -7.36
C TYR A 152 -0.66 -5.50 -8.15
N ASN A 153 -0.67 -6.53 -8.98
CA ASN A 153 0.38 -6.88 -9.91
C ASN A 153 -0.24 -7.17 -11.28
N PHE A 154 0.28 -6.56 -12.34
CA PHE A 154 -0.09 -6.90 -13.72
C PHE A 154 0.73 -8.11 -14.17
N GLU A 155 0.05 -9.23 -14.40
CA GLU A 155 0.66 -10.51 -14.77
C GLU A 155 0.21 -10.90 -16.17
N LEU A 156 1.16 -11.26 -17.04
CA LEU A 156 0.85 -11.96 -18.28
C LEU A 156 0.57 -13.44 -17.95
N LEU A 157 -0.53 -13.97 -18.48
CA LEU A 157 -0.94 -15.36 -18.36
C LEU A 157 -0.39 -16.23 -19.51
N LYS A 158 0.28 -15.60 -20.48
CA LYS A 158 1.06 -16.21 -21.55
C LYS A 158 2.56 -16.02 -21.33
N SER A 159 3.37 -16.79 -22.07
CA SER A 159 4.82 -16.56 -22.12
C SER A 159 5.11 -15.18 -22.75
N PRO A 160 5.94 -14.33 -22.12
CA PRO A 160 6.25 -13.00 -22.65
C PRO A 160 7.10 -13.10 -23.92
N ASN A 161 6.73 -12.34 -24.93
CA ASN A 161 7.49 -12.14 -26.17
C ASN A 161 8.51 -10.99 -26.04
N TYR A 162 8.35 -10.13 -25.04
CA TYR A 162 9.14 -8.93 -24.75
C TYR A 162 9.10 -7.87 -25.86
N ASP A 163 8.00 -7.82 -26.60
CA ASP A 163 7.73 -6.84 -27.66
C ASP A 163 6.33 -6.21 -27.47
N GLU A 164 5.83 -5.51 -28.49
CA GLU A 164 4.53 -4.82 -28.43
C GLU A 164 3.33 -5.78 -28.32
N SER A 165 3.50 -7.07 -28.64
CA SER A 165 2.43 -8.07 -28.46
C SER A 165 2.15 -8.42 -26.99
N ASP A 166 3.01 -7.95 -26.08
CA ASP A 166 2.82 -8.02 -24.63
C ASP A 166 2.19 -6.74 -24.06
N LEU A 167 1.87 -5.75 -24.91
CA LEU A 167 1.20 -4.53 -24.48
C LEU A 167 -0.31 -4.69 -24.53
N ILE A 168 -1.00 -3.99 -23.62
CA ILE A 168 -2.43 -4.17 -23.37
C ILE A 168 -3.36 -4.03 -24.58
N HIS A 169 -2.95 -3.29 -25.62
CA HIS A 169 -3.74 -3.16 -26.84
C HIS A 169 -3.75 -4.44 -27.68
N ALA A 170 -2.71 -5.26 -27.56
CA ALA A 170 -2.51 -6.52 -28.27
C ALA A 170 -2.85 -7.75 -27.42
N LEU A 171 -3.27 -7.55 -26.16
CA LEU A 171 -3.63 -8.62 -25.23
C LEU A 171 -5.14 -8.82 -25.18
N ASP A 172 -5.57 -10.08 -25.27
CA ASP A 172 -6.93 -10.45 -24.90
C ASP A 172 -7.11 -10.47 -23.36
N GLU A 173 -8.34 -10.29 -22.87
CA GLU A 173 -8.61 -10.30 -21.43
C GLU A 173 -8.25 -11.62 -20.73
N SER A 174 -8.13 -12.72 -21.48
CA SER A 174 -7.66 -14.02 -20.96
C SER A 174 -6.13 -14.14 -20.91
N GLU A 175 -5.38 -13.23 -21.54
CA GLU A 175 -3.92 -13.29 -21.64
C GLU A 175 -3.21 -12.51 -20.53
N PHE A 176 -3.95 -11.78 -19.71
CA PHE A 176 -3.38 -11.06 -18.57
C PHE A 176 -4.34 -11.03 -17.39
N THR A 177 -3.80 -10.67 -16.22
CA THR A 177 -4.61 -10.38 -15.05
C THR A 177 -4.02 -9.22 -14.27
N TYR A 178 -4.88 -8.37 -13.72
CA TYR A 178 -4.50 -7.37 -12.73
C TYR A 178 -4.81 -7.91 -11.34
N ARG A 179 -3.91 -8.78 -10.87
CA ARG A 179 -4.14 -9.65 -9.72
C ARG A 179 -3.96 -8.88 -8.41
N SER A 180 -4.96 -8.98 -7.53
CA SER A 180 -4.81 -8.57 -6.14
C SER A 180 -3.93 -9.57 -5.39
N LEU A 181 -2.84 -9.08 -4.80
CA LEU A 181 -1.98 -9.85 -3.90
C LEU A 181 -2.62 -9.99 -2.51
N GLY A 182 -3.58 -9.13 -2.17
CA GLY A 182 -4.32 -9.17 -0.91
C GLY A 182 -5.40 -10.26 -0.84
N ASP A 183 -5.87 -10.75 -1.99
CA ASP A 183 -7.07 -11.58 -2.06
C ASP A 183 -6.80 -13.09 -1.87
N SER A 184 -5.55 -13.50 -1.66
CA SER A 184 -5.25 -14.91 -1.44
C SER A 184 -5.76 -15.39 -0.08
N ARG A 185 -6.28 -16.62 -0.03
CA ARG A 185 -6.72 -17.27 1.23
C ARG A 185 -5.63 -17.25 2.30
N HIS A 186 -4.37 -17.43 1.91
CA HIS A 186 -3.23 -17.39 2.83
C HIS A 186 -3.04 -16.00 3.45
N VAL A 187 -3.15 -14.94 2.63
CA VAL A 187 -3.08 -13.56 3.10
C VAL A 187 -4.27 -13.21 3.98
N GLU A 188 -5.48 -13.66 3.64
CA GLU A 188 -6.66 -13.43 4.45
C GLU A 188 -6.54 -14.07 5.85
N ILE A 189 -6.05 -15.31 5.91
CA ILE A 189 -5.79 -16.02 7.18
C ILE A 189 -4.70 -15.30 7.98
N ALA A 190 -3.59 -14.91 7.35
CA ALA A 190 -2.50 -14.20 8.00
C ALA A 190 -2.99 -12.86 8.59
N ARG A 191 -3.79 -12.11 7.83
CA ARG A 191 -4.41 -10.86 8.28
C ARG A 191 -5.33 -11.07 9.47
N LYS A 192 -6.22 -12.07 9.42
CA LYS A 192 -7.10 -12.42 10.54
C LYS A 192 -6.30 -12.69 11.82
N ARG A 193 -5.16 -13.39 11.71
CA ARG A 193 -4.23 -13.61 12.83
C ARG A 193 -3.59 -12.32 13.33
N MET A 194 -3.10 -11.46 12.44
CA MET A 194 -2.51 -10.17 12.82
C MET A 194 -3.52 -9.26 13.54
N LEU A 195 -4.74 -9.15 13.02
CA LEU A 195 -5.80 -8.35 13.64
C LEU A 195 -6.26 -8.92 14.99
N ALA A 196 -6.38 -10.25 15.12
CA ALA A 196 -6.71 -10.89 16.39
C ALA A 196 -5.64 -10.59 17.46
N ASN A 197 -4.36 -10.67 17.08
CA ASN A 197 -3.25 -10.35 17.98
C ASN A 197 -3.23 -8.86 18.37
N PHE A 198 -3.55 -7.96 17.44
CA PHE A 198 -3.66 -6.53 17.75
C PHE A 198 -4.82 -6.20 18.69
N LEU A 199 -6.00 -6.79 18.47
CA LEU A 199 -7.18 -6.58 19.31
C LEU A 199 -6.98 -7.10 20.72
N THR A 200 -6.39 -8.29 20.85
CA THR A 200 -6.04 -8.87 22.16
C THR A 200 -5.02 -8.02 22.90
N LEU A 201 -3.99 -7.50 22.23
CA LEU A 201 -3.00 -6.60 22.83
C LEU A 201 -3.65 -5.29 23.30
N ARG A 202 -4.50 -4.68 22.48
CA ARG A 202 -5.22 -3.44 22.82
C ARG A 202 -6.16 -3.63 24.03
N GLN A 203 -6.92 -4.72 24.06
CA GLN A 203 -7.78 -5.05 25.20
C GLN A 203 -6.97 -5.23 26.48
N LEU A 204 -5.83 -5.93 26.40
CA LEU A 204 -4.93 -6.11 27.53
C LEU A 204 -4.37 -4.77 28.03
N SER A 205 -3.95 -3.87 27.13
CA SER A 205 -3.48 -2.53 27.49
C SER A 205 -4.54 -1.73 28.24
N PHE A 206 -5.81 -1.79 27.82
CA PHE A 206 -6.90 -1.11 28.53
C PHE A 206 -7.17 -1.72 29.92
N VAL A 207 -7.15 -3.06 30.04
CA VAL A 207 -7.31 -3.72 31.34
C VAL A 207 -6.17 -3.33 32.28
N THR A 208 -4.93 -3.39 31.82
CA THR A 208 -3.75 -3.01 32.63
C THR A 208 -3.80 -1.54 33.04
N ALA A 209 -4.16 -0.64 32.12
CA ALA A 209 -4.33 0.78 32.44
C ALA A 209 -5.45 1.01 33.46
N GLY A 210 -6.57 0.30 33.35
CA GLY A 210 -7.68 0.37 34.29
C GLY A 210 -7.30 -0.12 35.69
N VAL A 211 -6.56 -1.23 35.80
CA VAL A 211 -6.03 -1.74 37.07
C VAL A 211 -5.05 -0.74 37.68
N ALA A 212 -4.11 -0.22 36.89
CA ALA A 212 -3.13 0.77 37.36
C ALA A 212 -3.81 2.05 37.88
N LEU A 213 -4.80 2.57 37.14
CA LEU A 213 -5.58 3.73 37.57
C LEU A 213 -6.35 3.46 38.87
N SER A 214 -6.93 2.26 39.01
CA SER A 214 -7.66 1.87 40.22
C SER A 214 -6.74 1.85 41.44
N VAL A 215 -5.53 1.33 41.29
CA VAL A 215 -4.50 1.33 42.35
C VAL A 215 -4.11 2.77 42.73
N LEU A 216 -3.89 3.65 41.74
CA LEU A 216 -3.55 5.06 41.97
C LEU A 216 -4.67 5.80 42.73
N VAL A 217 -5.94 5.59 42.36
CA VAL A 217 -7.09 6.19 43.04
C VAL A 217 -7.18 5.69 44.49
N ILE A 218 -7.03 4.39 44.71
CA ILE A 218 -7.06 3.82 46.07
C ILE A 218 -5.94 4.41 46.93
N GLN A 219 -4.72 4.56 46.40
CA GLN A 219 -3.59 5.16 47.11
C GLN A 219 -3.77 6.65 47.40
N ALA A 220 -4.43 7.39 46.50
CA ALA A 220 -4.65 8.83 46.67
C ALA A 220 -5.68 9.17 47.76
N PHE A 221 -6.70 8.32 47.95
CA PHE A 221 -7.82 8.61 48.86
C PHE A 221 -7.76 7.83 50.19
N PHE A 222 -7.03 6.74 50.27
CA PHE A 222 -6.94 5.91 51.49
C PHE A 222 -5.48 5.83 51.96
N GLY A 223 -5.23 6.24 53.22
CA GLY A 223 -3.90 6.19 53.82
C GLY A 223 -3.42 4.75 54.08
N SER A 224 -2.10 4.54 53.97
CA SER A 224 -1.43 3.23 53.95
C SER A 224 -1.78 2.33 55.14
N THR A 225 -2.76 1.46 54.95
CA THR A 225 -3.09 0.35 55.86
C THR A 225 -2.55 -0.96 55.30
N TRP A 226 -2.24 -1.94 56.16
CA TRP A 226 -1.67 -3.23 55.76
C TRP A 226 -2.52 -3.97 54.70
N LEU A 227 -3.85 -3.82 54.78
CA LEU A 227 -4.82 -4.36 53.83
C LEU A 227 -4.65 -3.75 52.43
N GLN A 228 -4.28 -2.48 52.35
CA GLN A 228 -4.03 -1.77 51.10
C GLN A 228 -2.75 -2.26 50.44
N THR A 229 -1.69 -2.48 51.22
CA THR A 229 -0.43 -3.08 50.74
C THR A 229 -0.67 -4.48 50.20
N PHE A 230 -1.49 -5.29 50.90
CA PHE A 230 -1.84 -6.64 50.45
C PHE A 230 -2.62 -6.63 49.12
N VAL A 231 -3.66 -5.81 49.00
CA VAL A 231 -4.46 -5.68 47.77
C VAL A 231 -3.59 -5.17 46.61
N THR A 232 -2.69 -4.22 46.87
CA THR A 232 -1.78 -3.69 45.84
C THR A 232 -0.79 -4.74 45.38
N VAL A 233 -0.18 -5.50 46.29
CA VAL A 233 0.76 -6.59 45.96
C VAL A 233 0.05 -7.69 45.17
N LEU A 234 -1.15 -8.10 45.60
CA LEU A 234 -1.92 -9.14 44.92
C LEU A 234 -2.35 -8.69 43.52
N GLY A 235 -2.84 -7.45 43.38
CA GLY A 235 -3.20 -6.87 42.09
C GLY A 235 -2.00 -6.78 41.14
N THR A 236 -0.86 -6.32 41.64
CA THR A 236 0.38 -6.20 40.86
C THR A 236 0.91 -7.58 40.44
N ALA A 237 0.93 -8.55 41.35
CA ALA A 237 1.34 -9.92 41.07
C ALA A 237 0.43 -10.59 40.04
N THR A 238 -0.88 -10.37 40.13
CA THR A 238 -1.86 -10.91 39.17
C THR A 238 -1.71 -10.27 37.79
N SER A 239 -1.48 -8.96 37.71
CA SER A 239 -1.18 -8.27 36.45
C SER A 239 0.14 -8.75 35.82
N ILE A 240 1.21 -8.92 36.63
CA ILE A 240 2.50 -9.44 36.14
C ILE A 240 2.36 -10.89 35.67
N ALA A 241 1.70 -11.75 36.44
CA ALA A 241 1.47 -13.15 36.07
C ALA A 241 0.62 -13.26 34.80
N GLY A 242 -0.42 -12.44 34.66
CA GLY A 242 -1.24 -12.36 33.46
C GLY A 242 -0.43 -11.90 32.23
N PHE A 243 0.44 -10.91 32.41
CA PHE A 243 1.32 -10.41 31.35
C PHE A 243 2.38 -11.44 30.93
N LEU A 244 3.01 -12.12 31.89
CA LEU A 244 4.00 -13.18 31.63
C LEU A 244 3.37 -14.40 30.95
N PHE A 245 2.20 -14.85 31.41
CA PHE A 245 1.48 -15.95 30.78
C PHE A 245 1.13 -15.64 29.32
N PHE A 246 0.77 -14.38 29.03
CA PHE A 246 0.51 -13.92 27.67
C PHE A 246 1.76 -13.91 26.79
N ILE A 247 2.90 -13.42 27.30
CA ILE A 247 4.18 -13.49 26.58
C ILE A 247 4.56 -14.93 26.25
N ILE A 248 4.48 -15.83 27.24
CA ILE A 248 4.85 -17.25 27.07
C ILE A 248 3.92 -17.95 26.07
N ARG A 249 2.63 -17.61 26.06
CA ARG A 249 1.66 -18.21 25.13
C ARG A 249 1.85 -17.75 23.69
N ASN A 250 2.27 -16.51 23.47
CA ASN A 250 2.45 -15.94 22.12
C ASN A 250 3.88 -16.06 21.58
N ALA A 251 4.83 -16.54 22.38
CA ALA A 251 6.18 -16.86 21.95
C ALA A 251 6.33 -18.29 21.36
N LYS A 252 5.25 -19.09 21.37
CA LYS A 252 5.13 -20.39 20.68
C LYS A 252 4.31 -20.24 19.41
#